data_AF-A0A3Q7Y6Y9-F1
#
_entry.id   AF-A0A3Q7Y6Y9-F1
#
_cell.length_a   1.000
_cell.length_b   1.000
_cell.length_c   1.000
_cell.angle_alpha   90.00
_cell.angle_beta   90.00
_cell.angle_gamma   90.00
#
_symmetry.space_group_name_H-M   'P 1'
#
loop_
_entity.id
_entity.type
_entity.pdbx_description
1 polymer ?
#
loop_
_entity_poly.entity_id
_entity_poly.type
_entity_poly.pdbx_seq_one_letter_code
_entity_poly.pdbx_strand_id
1 'polypeptide(L)'
;MTLLVHKKPIDVKWVYKIKLKPDEHIARYKARLVAKGFLQIPRLDYDEVLAPVARIETVRLVVSMASYKDDLLLTDSNEAKIHEFKIRIEKEFEMKDLGKLSYFLGIEFVVKENGIFMHQKKYANDVLACLVLSKEGNEERVDSTTFNQLVGSLRYLCNTRLDIAYSVGMVSRYMERPRTPRYLAAKRILMYIKHTK
;
A
#
# COMPACT_ATOMS: atom_id res chain seq x y z
N MET A 1 -18.50 1.93 7.88
CA MET A 1 -17.73 2.11 9.13
C MET A 1 -18.71 1.96 10.28
N THR A 2 -18.73 0.80 10.93
CA THR A 2 -19.68 0.45 12.00
C THR A 2 -19.16 0.98 13.33
N LEU A 3 -19.98 1.74 14.05
CA LEU A 3 -19.67 2.20 15.42
C LEU A 3 -19.57 0.99 16.36
N LEU A 4 -18.59 1.00 17.27
CA LEU A 4 -18.46 0.00 18.33
C LEU A 4 -19.73 -0.03 19.19
N VAL A 5 -20.14 -1.23 19.62
CA VAL A 5 -21.47 -1.62 20.14
C VAL A 5 -22.00 -0.81 21.35
N HIS A 6 -21.23 0.13 21.91
CA HIS A 6 -21.66 0.97 23.05
C HIS A 6 -21.36 2.48 22.89
N LYS A 7 -21.07 2.97 21.69
CA LYS A 7 -20.81 4.41 21.47
C LYS A 7 -22.00 5.10 20.81
N LYS A 8 -22.52 6.16 21.45
CA LYS A 8 -23.50 7.07 20.84
C LYS A 8 -22.81 7.92 19.77
N PRO A 9 -23.38 8.06 18.56
CA PRO A 9 -22.82 8.92 17.52
C PRO A 9 -22.83 10.40 17.96
N ILE A 10 -21.75 11.12 17.64
CA ILE A 10 -21.67 12.57 17.87
C ILE A 10 -22.41 13.27 16.74
N ASP A 11 -23.40 14.09 17.10
CA ASP A 11 -24.15 14.91 16.15
C ASP A 11 -23.26 15.93 15.42
N VAL A 12 -23.61 16.24 14.19
CA VAL A 12 -22.91 17.24 13.35
C VAL A 12 -23.77 18.50 13.13
N LYS A 13 -23.11 19.63 12.85
CA LYS A 13 -23.74 20.91 12.49
C LYS A 13 -22.99 21.58 11.35
N TRP A 14 -23.73 22.20 10.43
CA TRP A 14 -23.15 23.06 9.40
C TRP A 14 -22.76 24.44 9.96
N VAL A 15 -21.52 24.85 9.70
CA VAL A 15 -20.99 26.18 10.00
C VAL A 15 -20.69 26.89 8.69
N TYR A 16 -21.37 28.00 8.46
CA TYR A 16 -21.18 28.85 7.28
C TYR A 16 -20.34 30.08 7.64
N LYS A 17 -19.37 30.42 6.79
CA LYS A 17 -18.54 31.61 6.94
C LYS A 17 -18.29 32.26 5.59
N ILE A 18 -18.62 33.53 5.46
CA ILE A 18 -18.26 34.34 4.29
C ILE A 18 -16.83 34.84 4.51
N LYS A 19 -15.95 34.61 3.53
CA LYS A 19 -14.64 35.25 3.47
C LYS A 19 -14.73 36.44 2.53
N LEU A 20 -14.36 37.61 3.05
CA LEU A 20 -14.27 38.86 2.29
C LEU A 20 -12.82 39.07 1.82
N LYS A 21 -12.67 39.79 0.72
CA LYS A 21 -11.40 40.37 0.27
C LYS A 21 -11.08 41.63 1.10
N PRO A 22 -9.85 42.18 1.01
CA PRO A 22 -9.54 43.48 1.63
C PRO A 22 -10.50 44.59 1.19
N ASP A 23 -11.01 44.52 -0.04
CA ASP A 23 -11.93 45.50 -0.63
C ASP A 23 -13.41 45.25 -0.26
N GLU A 24 -13.67 44.53 0.83
CA GLU A 24 -15.00 44.14 1.35
C GLU A 24 -15.89 43.30 0.41
N HIS A 25 -15.47 43.05 -0.83
CA HIS A 25 -16.16 42.13 -1.73
C HIS A 25 -16.03 40.67 -1.29
N ILE A 26 -17.06 39.87 -1.57
CA ILE A 26 -17.09 38.45 -1.20
C ILE A 26 -16.02 37.67 -1.97
N ALA A 27 -15.03 37.14 -1.26
CA ALA A 27 -13.99 36.28 -1.82
C ALA A 27 -14.50 34.84 -1.98
N ARG A 28 -15.17 34.30 -0.95
CA ARG A 28 -15.57 32.89 -0.91
C ARG A 28 -16.61 32.61 0.17
N TYR A 29 -17.68 31.89 -0.17
CA TYR A 29 -18.54 31.23 0.80
C TYR A 29 -17.87 29.94 1.27
N LYS A 30 -17.65 29.79 2.58
CA LYS A 30 -17.18 28.54 3.20
C LYS A 30 -18.32 27.88 3.96
N ALA A 31 -18.53 26.60 3.72
CA ALA A 31 -19.32 25.73 4.58
C ALA A 31 -18.40 24.66 5.18
N ARG A 32 -18.58 24.35 6.46
CA ARG A 32 -17.89 23.24 7.13
C ARG A 32 -18.93 22.43 7.89
N LEU A 33 -18.91 21.12 7.70
CA LEU A 33 -19.62 20.20 8.59
C LEU A 33 -18.72 19.94 9.79
N VAL A 34 -19.15 20.32 10.97
CA VAL A 34 -18.36 20.22 12.20
C VAL A 34 -19.13 19.40 13.21
N ALA A 35 -18.45 18.50 13.91
CA ALA A 35 -19.04 17.80 15.05
C ALA A 35 -19.45 18.82 16.14
N LYS A 36 -20.55 18.56 16.84
CA LYS A 36 -21.06 19.45 17.90
C LYS A 36 -20.12 19.44 19.11
N GLY A 37 -19.12 20.35 19.06
CA GLY A 37 -18.02 20.64 19.99
C GLY A 37 -18.26 20.62 21.50
N PHE A 38 -19.51 20.54 21.93
CA PHE A 38 -19.93 20.56 23.33
C PHE A 38 -20.36 19.17 23.86
N LEU A 39 -20.58 18.20 22.97
CA LEU A 39 -20.82 16.79 23.32
C LEU A 39 -19.50 16.01 23.45
N GLN A 40 -18.43 16.74 23.66
CA GLN A 40 -17.12 16.42 23.18
C GLN A 40 -16.16 16.26 24.35
N ILE A 41 -15.57 15.07 24.55
CA ILE A 41 -14.76 14.77 25.73
C ILE A 41 -13.26 15.00 25.43
N PRO A 42 -12.57 15.92 26.15
CA PRO A 42 -11.12 16.12 26.03
C PRO A 42 -10.35 14.81 26.26
N ARG A 43 -9.27 14.57 25.52
CA ARG A 43 -8.46 13.33 25.54
C ARG A 43 -9.09 12.05 25.01
N LEU A 44 -10.39 12.04 24.74
CA LEU A 44 -11.07 10.89 24.12
C LEU A 44 -11.35 11.13 22.64
N ASP A 45 -11.74 12.36 22.31
CA ASP A 45 -12.33 12.66 21.00
C ASP A 45 -11.58 13.77 20.21
N TYR A 46 -10.80 14.65 20.86
CA TYR A 46 -9.94 15.67 20.20
C TYR A 46 -8.64 15.87 20.97
N ASP A 47 -7.70 14.97 20.73
CA ASP A 47 -6.26 15.25 20.83
C ASP A 47 -5.58 15.15 19.46
N GLU A 48 -6.24 14.57 18.44
CA GLU A 48 -5.74 14.46 17.07
C GLU A 48 -6.71 15.13 16.08
N VAL A 49 -6.32 16.28 15.53
CA VAL A 49 -7.08 16.94 14.45
C VAL A 49 -6.53 16.47 13.10
N LEU A 50 -7.06 15.35 12.61
CA LEU A 50 -6.83 14.91 11.23
C LEU A 50 -8.05 15.30 10.38
N ALA A 51 -8.05 16.55 9.90
CA ALA A 51 -8.90 16.95 8.78
C ALA A 51 -8.02 17.04 7.52
N PRO A 52 -7.74 15.91 6.82
CA PRO A 52 -6.92 15.96 5.62
C PRO A 52 -7.71 16.65 4.51
N VAL A 53 -7.43 17.94 4.32
CA VAL A 53 -7.87 18.66 3.12
C VAL A 53 -6.78 18.47 2.07
N ALA A 54 -6.88 17.38 1.30
CA ALA A 54 -6.01 17.18 0.15
C ALA A 54 -6.28 18.29 -0.88
N ARG A 55 -5.27 19.11 -1.17
CA ARG A 55 -5.36 20.09 -2.25
C ARG A 55 -5.25 19.37 -3.58
N ILE A 56 -5.99 19.84 -4.58
CA ILE A 56 -5.96 19.26 -5.93
C ILE A 56 -4.55 19.29 -6.54
N GLU A 57 -3.73 20.30 -6.18
CA GLU A 57 -2.31 20.40 -6.55
C GLU A 57 -1.50 19.23 -5.99
N THR A 58 -1.72 18.88 -4.73
CA THR A 58 -1.07 17.75 -4.06
C THR A 58 -1.51 16.43 -4.69
N VAL A 59 -2.79 16.28 -4.99
CA VAL A 59 -3.31 15.10 -5.69
C VAL A 59 -2.68 14.99 -7.08
N ARG A 60 -2.61 16.09 -7.84
CA ARG A 60 -1.95 16.12 -9.15
C ARG A 60 -0.48 15.73 -9.05
N LEU A 61 0.27 16.31 -8.12
CA LEU A 61 1.69 15.97 -7.91
C LEU A 61 1.88 14.49 -7.60
N VAL A 62 1.08 13.93 -6.68
CA VAL A 62 1.16 12.51 -6.32
C VAL A 62 0.83 11.62 -7.51
N VAL A 63 -0.19 11.98 -8.30
CA VAL A 63 -0.55 11.24 -9.52
C VAL A 63 0.56 11.33 -10.56
N SER A 64 1.16 12.51 -10.77
CA SER A 64 2.29 12.68 -11.70
C SER A 64 3.53 11.90 -11.28
N MET A 65 3.81 11.82 -9.98
CA MET A 65 4.90 11.01 -9.45
C MET A 65 4.61 9.51 -9.60
N ALA A 66 3.35 9.10 -9.42
CA ALA A 66 2.92 7.72 -9.60
C ALA A 66 2.97 7.30 -11.08
N SER A 67 2.51 8.15 -12.00
CA SER A 67 2.58 7.89 -13.44
C SER A 67 4.02 7.90 -13.98
N TYR A 68 4.92 8.64 -13.35
CA TYR A 68 6.36 8.58 -13.68
C TYR A 68 7.00 7.23 -13.33
N LYS A 69 6.43 6.50 -12.36
CA LYS A 69 7.02 5.27 -11.78
C LYS A 69 6.30 3.98 -12.21
N ASP A 70 5.85 3.96 -13.46
CA ASP A 70 5.28 2.81 -14.19
C ASP A 70 3.76 2.63 -14.05
N ASP A 71 3.26 2.16 -12.90
CA ASP A 71 1.87 1.70 -12.79
C ASP A 71 1.02 2.53 -11.80
N LEU A 72 -0.19 2.92 -12.21
CA LEU A 72 -1.18 3.60 -11.36
C LEU A 72 -2.39 2.70 -11.09
N LEU A 73 -2.63 2.37 -9.82
CA LEU A 73 -3.86 1.69 -9.39
C LEU A 73 -4.94 2.71 -9.02
N LEU A 74 -6.07 2.67 -9.72
CA LEU A 74 -7.23 3.51 -9.46
C LEU A 74 -8.36 2.69 -8.83
N THR A 75 -8.86 3.13 -7.68
CA THR A 75 -9.99 2.52 -6.98
C THR A 75 -11.03 3.57 -6.65
N ASP A 76 -12.29 3.37 -7.06
CA ASP A 76 -13.43 4.16 -6.61
C ASP A 76 -14.66 3.24 -6.48
N SER A 77 -15.62 3.66 -5.67
CA SER A 77 -16.94 3.05 -5.56
C SER A 77 -17.86 3.35 -6.76
N ASN A 78 -17.56 4.39 -7.54
CA ASN A 78 -18.37 4.84 -8.67
C ASN A 78 -17.59 4.74 -9.98
N GLU A 79 -18.03 3.83 -10.86
CA GLU A 79 -17.40 3.57 -12.15
C GLU A 79 -17.38 4.79 -13.10
N ALA A 80 -18.40 5.66 -13.03
CA ALA A 80 -18.43 6.88 -13.85
C ALA A 80 -17.31 7.86 -13.46
N LYS A 81 -16.97 7.95 -12.16
CA LYS A 81 -15.86 8.78 -11.69
C LYS A 81 -14.50 8.22 -12.10
N ILE A 82 -14.36 6.89 -12.09
CA ILE A 82 -13.17 6.21 -12.61
C ILE A 82 -12.99 6.56 -14.08
N HIS A 83 -14.06 6.47 -14.88
CA HIS A 83 -14.02 6.77 -16.30
C HIS A 83 -13.68 8.25 -16.59
N GLU A 84 -14.34 9.19 -15.90
CA GLU A 84 -14.03 10.62 -16.01
C GLU A 84 -12.56 10.91 -15.65
N PHE A 85 -12.06 10.28 -14.58
CA PHE A 85 -10.68 10.44 -14.14
C PHE A 85 -9.67 9.87 -15.14
N LYS A 86 -9.94 8.70 -15.73
CA LYS A 86 -9.11 8.09 -16.79
C LYS A 86 -8.95 9.05 -17.97
N ILE A 87 -10.08 9.55 -18.51
CA ILE A 87 -10.07 10.51 -19.63
C ILE A 87 -9.24 11.75 -19.29
N ARG A 88 -9.33 12.24 -18.04
CA ARG A 88 -8.59 13.43 -17.62
C ARG A 88 -7.09 13.20 -17.53
N ILE A 89 -6.64 12.02 -17.07
CA ILE A 89 -5.20 11.71 -17.03
C ILE A 89 -4.67 11.42 -18.43
N GLU A 90 -5.39 10.68 -19.27
CA GLU A 90 -4.98 10.37 -20.64
C GLU A 90 -4.74 11.62 -21.50
N LYS A 91 -5.40 12.75 -21.17
CA LYS A 91 -5.16 14.04 -21.82
C LYS A 91 -3.85 14.72 -21.41
N GLU A 92 -3.38 14.45 -20.20
CA GLU A 92 -2.22 15.13 -19.60
C GLU A 92 -0.97 14.25 -19.65
N PHE A 93 -1.13 12.93 -19.71
CA PHE A 93 -0.06 11.94 -19.70
C PHE A 93 -0.32 10.86 -20.75
N GLU A 94 0.72 10.49 -21.49
CA GLU A 94 0.71 9.32 -22.37
C GLU A 94 0.64 8.05 -21.50
N MET A 95 -0.56 7.49 -21.38
CA MET A 95 -0.82 6.32 -20.54
C MET A 95 -1.63 5.27 -21.29
N LYS A 96 -1.48 4.01 -20.89
CA LYS A 96 -2.23 2.89 -21.43
C LYS A 96 -3.17 2.32 -20.37
N ASP A 97 -4.47 2.26 -20.67
CA ASP A 97 -5.41 1.54 -19.82
C ASP A 97 -5.22 0.03 -19.96
N LEU A 98 -4.84 -0.63 -18.85
CA LEU A 98 -4.70 -2.09 -18.77
C LEU A 98 -6.02 -2.79 -18.39
N GLY A 99 -7.09 -2.02 -18.13
CA GLY A 99 -8.41 -2.53 -17.82
C GLY A 99 -8.57 -2.89 -16.34
N LYS A 100 -9.31 -3.98 -16.08
CA LYS A 100 -9.57 -4.44 -14.70
C LYS A 100 -8.29 -4.97 -14.05
N LEU A 101 -8.16 -4.74 -12.74
CA LEU A 101 -7.02 -5.19 -11.95
C LEU A 101 -6.85 -6.72 -12.05
N SER A 102 -5.76 -7.12 -12.69
CA SER A 102 -5.34 -8.51 -12.87
C SER A 102 -3.89 -8.72 -12.47
N TYR A 103 -3.04 -7.74 -12.73
CA TYR A 103 -1.64 -7.72 -12.35
C TYR A 103 -1.22 -6.31 -11.94
N PHE A 104 -0.49 -6.18 -10.82
CA PHE A 104 0.08 -4.91 -10.39
C PHE A 104 1.32 -5.19 -9.54
N LEU A 105 2.46 -4.57 -9.88
CA LEU A 105 3.73 -4.78 -9.20
C LEU A 105 4.03 -6.27 -8.95
N GLY A 106 4.08 -7.12 -9.97
CA GLY A 106 4.46 -8.52 -9.71
C GLY A 106 3.42 -9.38 -8.98
N ILE A 107 2.29 -8.81 -8.56
CA ILE A 107 1.21 -9.47 -7.82
C ILE A 107 0.04 -9.70 -8.76
N GLU A 108 -0.49 -10.92 -8.72
CA GLU A 108 -1.66 -11.34 -9.49
C GLU A 108 -2.91 -11.20 -8.62
N PHE A 109 -3.99 -10.71 -9.24
CA PHE A 109 -5.27 -10.44 -8.59
C PHE A 109 -6.37 -11.25 -9.27
N VAL A 110 -7.13 -11.98 -8.47
CA VAL A 110 -8.29 -12.77 -8.91
C VAL A 110 -9.51 -12.26 -8.19
N VAL A 111 -10.43 -11.66 -8.94
CA VAL A 111 -11.74 -11.24 -8.42
C VAL A 111 -12.62 -12.47 -8.27
N LYS A 112 -13.11 -12.73 -7.06
CA LYS A 112 -14.08 -13.78 -6.72
C LYS A 112 -15.37 -13.13 -6.20
N GLU A 113 -16.44 -13.91 -6.05
CA GLU A 113 -17.74 -13.43 -5.57
C GLU A 113 -17.65 -12.70 -4.21
N ASN A 114 -16.75 -13.16 -3.32
CA ASN A 114 -16.58 -12.61 -1.98
C ASN A 114 -15.41 -11.63 -1.82
N GLY A 115 -14.83 -11.16 -2.93
CA GLY A 115 -13.76 -10.14 -2.90
C GLY A 115 -12.58 -10.45 -3.80
N ILE A 116 -11.45 -9.81 -3.51
CA ILE A 116 -10.24 -9.88 -4.35
C ILE A 116 -9.22 -10.77 -3.66
N PHE A 117 -8.74 -11.78 -4.37
CA PHE A 117 -7.67 -12.67 -3.92
C PHE A 117 -6.34 -12.27 -4.57
N MET A 118 -5.30 -12.11 -3.77
CA MET A 118 -3.96 -11.73 -4.22
C MET A 118 -3.02 -12.92 -4.14
N HIS A 119 -2.24 -13.19 -5.18
CA HIS A 119 -1.19 -14.23 -5.16
C HIS A 119 0.05 -13.83 -5.96
N GLN A 120 1.17 -14.50 -5.66
CA GLN A 120 2.47 -14.29 -6.32
C GLN A 120 3.06 -15.62 -6.81
N LYS A 121 2.23 -16.52 -7.35
CA LYS A 121 2.64 -17.88 -7.74
C LYS A 121 3.75 -17.87 -8.79
N LYS A 122 3.66 -16.99 -9.79
CA LYS A 122 4.71 -16.80 -10.80
C LYS A 122 6.03 -16.36 -10.16
N TYR A 123 6.00 -15.30 -9.35
CA TYR A 123 7.18 -14.80 -8.66
C TYR A 123 7.82 -15.86 -7.74
N ALA A 124 7.01 -16.62 -6.98
CA ALA A 124 7.51 -17.70 -6.14
C ALA A 124 8.23 -18.79 -6.95
N ASN A 125 7.73 -19.11 -8.15
CA ASN A 125 8.40 -20.04 -9.06
C ASN A 125 9.73 -19.49 -9.57
N ASP A 126 9.76 -18.23 -9.98
CA ASP A 126 10.96 -17.56 -10.50
C ASP A 126 12.06 -17.50 -9.43
N VAL A 127 11.70 -17.11 -8.20
CA VAL A 127 12.60 -17.08 -7.04
C VAL A 127 13.17 -18.47 -6.73
N LEU A 128 12.34 -19.51 -6.80
CA LEU A 128 12.78 -20.89 -6.57
C LEU A 128 13.69 -21.40 -7.69
N ALA A 129 13.43 -21.03 -8.94
CA ALA A 129 14.29 -21.39 -10.07
C ALA A 129 15.68 -20.74 -9.92
N CYS A 130 15.73 -19.44 -9.61
CA CYS A 130 17.00 -18.72 -9.50
C CYS A 130 17.85 -19.13 -8.29
N LEU A 131 17.24 -19.37 -7.13
CA LEU A 131 17.98 -19.50 -5.85
C LEU A 131 18.20 -20.93 -5.38
N VAL A 132 17.45 -21.92 -5.90
CA VAL A 132 17.68 -23.34 -5.59
C VAL A 132 18.80 -23.92 -6.47
N LEU A 133 19.07 -23.33 -7.64
CA LEU A 133 20.12 -23.78 -8.56
C LEU A 133 21.52 -23.26 -8.22
N SER A 134 21.65 -22.34 -7.25
CA SER A 134 22.96 -21.88 -6.75
C SER A 134 23.58 -22.97 -5.84
N LYS A 135 24.57 -23.69 -6.38
CA LYS A 135 25.22 -24.87 -5.79
C LYS A 135 25.68 -24.70 -4.34
N GLU A 136 25.72 -25.82 -3.62
CA GLU A 136 26.34 -25.98 -2.30
C GLU A 136 27.85 -25.74 -2.38
N GLY A 137 28.28 -24.50 -2.11
CA GLY A 137 29.67 -24.18 -1.82
C GLY A 137 29.92 -24.23 -0.31
N ASN A 138 30.89 -25.02 0.13
CA ASN A 138 31.41 -25.04 1.49
C ASN A 138 32.23 -23.76 1.73
N GLU A 139 31.56 -22.64 2.03
CA GLU A 139 32.25 -21.40 2.43
C GLU A 139 31.74 -20.93 3.80
N GLU A 140 32.68 -20.69 4.72
CA GLU A 140 32.42 -20.14 6.06
C GLU A 140 31.83 -18.72 6.03
N ARG A 141 32.03 -18.01 4.92
CA ARG A 141 31.48 -16.66 4.69
C ARG A 141 30.53 -16.69 3.51
N VAL A 142 29.27 -16.43 3.81
CA VAL A 142 28.22 -16.28 2.80
C VAL A 142 28.42 -14.93 2.12
N ASP A 143 28.45 -14.91 0.79
CA ASP A 143 28.42 -13.66 0.04
C ASP A 143 27.20 -12.82 0.44
N SER A 144 27.48 -11.58 0.85
CA SER A 144 26.45 -10.66 1.34
C SER A 144 25.47 -10.29 0.25
N THR A 145 25.89 -10.27 -1.01
CA THR A 145 25.01 -9.97 -2.14
C THR A 145 23.96 -11.08 -2.32
N THR A 146 24.42 -12.33 -2.36
CA THR A 146 23.54 -13.50 -2.50
C THR A 146 22.56 -13.63 -1.33
N PHE A 147 23.01 -13.40 -0.09
CA PHE A 147 22.11 -13.39 1.07
C PHE A 147 21.09 -12.25 1.00
N ASN A 148 21.52 -11.04 0.63
CA ASN A 148 20.64 -9.88 0.55
C ASN A 148 19.60 -10.02 -0.56
N GLN A 149 19.97 -10.60 -1.71
CA GLN A 149 19.05 -10.94 -2.78
C GLN A 149 18.01 -11.97 -2.30
N LEU A 150 18.44 -13.05 -1.63
CA LEU A 150 17.53 -14.06 -1.08
C LEU A 150 16.54 -13.45 -0.08
N VAL A 151 17.04 -12.66 0.88
CA VAL A 151 16.18 -12.01 1.89
C VAL A 151 15.25 -10.99 1.24
N GLY A 152 15.73 -10.23 0.24
CA GLY A 152 14.91 -9.30 -0.54
C GLY A 152 13.75 -10.01 -1.23
N SER A 153 14.03 -11.12 -1.91
CA SER A 153 13.00 -11.93 -2.58
C SER A 153 11.99 -12.53 -1.61
N LEU A 154 12.46 -13.04 -0.46
CA LEU A 154 11.59 -13.54 0.60
C LEU A 154 10.72 -12.43 1.22
N ARG A 155 11.27 -11.23 1.40
CA ARG A 155 10.53 -10.07 1.91
C ARG A 155 9.45 -9.65 0.92
N TYR A 156 9.70 -9.75 -0.38
CA TYR A 156 8.69 -9.47 -1.39
C TYR A 156 7.52 -10.45 -1.36
N LEU A 157 7.80 -11.74 -1.12
CA LEU A 157 6.78 -12.78 -0.96
C LEU A 157 5.89 -12.56 0.26
N CYS A 158 6.37 -11.84 1.28
CA CYS A 158 5.58 -11.55 2.48
C CYS A 158 4.32 -10.69 2.18
N ASN A 159 4.27 -10.02 1.02
CA ASN A 159 3.09 -9.26 0.59
C ASN A 159 1.85 -10.16 0.38
N THR A 160 2.04 -11.41 -0.04
CA THR A 160 0.93 -12.38 -0.19
C THR A 160 1.02 -13.57 0.76
N ARG A 161 2.18 -13.79 1.39
CA ARG A 161 2.46 -14.91 2.30
C ARG A 161 2.85 -14.42 3.69
N LEU A 162 1.85 -14.09 4.50
CA LEU A 162 2.05 -13.60 5.86
C LEU A 162 2.59 -14.68 6.82
N ASP A 163 2.40 -15.96 6.49
CA ASP A 163 2.86 -17.10 7.27
C ASP A 163 4.40 -17.16 7.44
N ILE A 164 5.14 -16.68 6.43
CA ILE A 164 6.61 -16.64 6.48
C ILE A 164 7.16 -15.30 7.03
N ALA A 165 6.32 -14.28 7.22
CA ALA A 165 6.75 -12.91 7.49
C ALA A 165 7.61 -12.78 8.74
N TYR A 166 7.23 -13.49 9.82
CA TYR A 166 8.01 -13.51 11.06
C TYR A 166 9.42 -14.06 10.85
N SER A 167 9.52 -15.23 10.20
CA SER A 167 10.78 -15.91 9.94
C SER A 167 11.70 -15.07 9.03
N VAL A 168 11.14 -14.45 7.98
CA VAL A 168 11.87 -13.54 7.09
C VAL A 168 12.35 -12.29 7.84
N GLY A 169 11.50 -11.72 8.70
CA GLY A 169 11.86 -10.60 9.57
C GLY A 169 13.08 -10.92 10.44
N MET A 170 13.10 -12.11 11.05
CA MET A 170 14.22 -12.57 11.89
C MET A 170 15.53 -12.73 11.11
N VAL A 171 15.48 -13.30 9.90
CA VAL A 171 16.66 -13.47 9.04
C VAL A 171 17.17 -12.12 8.53
N SER A 172 16.28 -11.18 8.24
CA SER A 172 16.65 -9.88 7.67
C SER A 172 17.50 -8.98 8.59
N ARG A 173 17.52 -9.25 9.90
CA ARG A 173 18.37 -8.52 10.86
C ARG A 173 19.86 -8.76 10.65
N TYR A 174 20.23 -9.80 9.91
CA TYR A 174 21.62 -10.22 9.70
C TYR A 174 22.15 -9.86 8.31
N MET A 175 21.47 -8.96 7.57
CA MET A 175 21.87 -8.54 6.21
C MET A 175 23.21 -7.80 6.15
N GLU A 176 23.60 -7.11 7.22
CA GLU A 176 24.87 -6.39 7.29
C GLU A 176 26.07 -7.33 7.45
N ARG A 177 25.89 -8.45 8.17
CA ARG A 177 26.93 -9.45 8.44
C ARG A 177 26.34 -10.88 8.44
N PRO A 178 26.08 -11.46 7.25
CA PRO A 178 25.50 -12.78 7.16
C PRO A 178 26.48 -13.86 7.63
N ARG A 179 25.94 -14.84 8.36
CA ARG A 179 26.66 -16.05 8.79
C ARG A 179 25.96 -17.28 8.26
N THR A 180 26.70 -18.38 8.11
CA THR A 180 26.20 -19.67 7.60
C THR A 180 24.89 -20.14 8.26
N PRO A 181 24.71 -20.08 9.60
CA PRO A 181 23.45 -20.51 10.23
C PRO A 181 22.22 -19.70 9.77
N ARG A 182 22.40 -18.40 9.46
CA ARG A 182 21.31 -17.52 9.03
C ARG A 182 20.98 -17.70 7.55
N TYR A 183 22.00 -17.94 6.73
CA TYR A 183 21.80 -18.32 5.34
C TYR A 183 21.07 -19.66 5.20
N LEU A 184 21.43 -20.67 6.01
CA LEU A 184 20.71 -21.94 6.06
C LEU A 184 19.26 -21.76 6.53
N ALA A 185 19.01 -20.89 7.52
CA ALA A 185 17.65 -20.55 7.93
C ALA A 185 16.83 -19.91 6.77
N ALA A 186 17.44 -19.01 6.00
CA ALA A 186 16.82 -18.42 4.80
C ALA A 186 16.50 -19.49 3.74
N LYS A 187 17.42 -20.43 3.48
CA LYS A 187 17.20 -21.59 2.59
C LYS A 187 16.06 -22.48 3.08
N ARG A 188 15.93 -22.70 4.40
CA ARG A 188 14.81 -23.48 4.97
C ARG A 188 13.46 -22.80 4.72
N ILE A 189 13.39 -21.47 4.84
CA ILE A 189 12.17 -20.72 4.50
C ILE A 189 11.85 -20.95 3.02
N LEU A 190 12.84 -20.81 2.13
CA LEU A 190 12.68 -21.05 0.69
C LEU A 190 12.17 -22.48 0.40
N MET A 191 12.71 -23.49 1.07
CA MET A 191 12.27 -24.88 0.94
C MET A 191 10.84 -25.08 1.42
N TYR A 192 10.42 -24.41 2.50
CA TYR A 192 9.02 -24.43 2.91
C TYR A 192 8.11 -23.85 1.83
N ILE A 193 8.51 -22.77 1.14
CA ILE A 193 7.76 -22.22 -0.01
C ILE A 193 7.61 -23.25 -1.13
N LYS A 194 8.66 -24.02 -1.42
CA LYS A 194 8.62 -25.06 -2.46
C LYS A 194 7.53 -26.10 -2.21
N HIS A 195 7.26 -26.45 -0.96
CA HIS A 195 6.29 -27.48 -0.58
C HIS A 195 4.87 -26.95 -0.34
N THR A 196 4.69 -25.63 -0.22
CA THR A 196 3.42 -24.99 0.14
C THR A 196 2.86 -24.09 -0.97
N LYS A 197 3.11 -24.45 -2.24
CA LYS A 197 2.68 -23.69 -3.43
C LYS A 197 1.21 -23.86 -3.78
#